data_AF-A0A7K4RSW4-F1
#
_entry.id   AF-A0A7K4RSW4-F1
#
_cell.length_a   1.000
_cell.length_b   1.000
_cell.length_c   1.000
_cell.angle_alpha   90.00
_cell.angle_beta   90.00
_cell.angle_gamma   90.00
#
_symmetry.space_group_name_H-M   'P 1'
#
loop_
_entity.id
_entity.type
_entity.pdbx_description
1 polymer ?
#
loop_
_entity_poly.entity_id
_entity_poly.type
_entity_poly.pdbx_seq_one_letter_code
_entity_poly.pdbx_strand_id
1 'polypeptide(L)'
;SQSEQQILSSKLECVQSILDGVLAEAKCTESNLVTLLSQKGSGAKTQTQSSLKLLQVETDMLYKNVDSEDLYVTSMLYEREETERAVTGGEVSDLVWKLCLAHSASFETADLFMTLVFELRRLSLEALKALWQRSSFKCRDNWEPLIDALPSCATEACVVLMKEIIASGEVEEDKVEYFFWSFAFIPKPTLGMIKSLATLLKSPGTSQSCFLGVTALLHRFCSAHYSCDGLPAVQSVMRTLGKFLGGNCTVQDSEQFRKMQLVLKAIGNAGLAAASLTPILSSCASLQNNPIEIRLAAIQAFRRIPCSVRVSDLLPASD
;
A
#
# COMPACT_ATOMS: atom_id res chain seq x y z
N SER A 1 10.40 9.91 -26.13
CA SER A 1 10.77 10.26 -24.75
C SER A 1 9.58 10.95 -24.09
N GLN A 2 8.92 10.30 -23.16
CA GLN A 2 7.93 10.98 -22.31
C GLN A 2 8.72 11.60 -21.16
N SER A 3 8.78 12.93 -21.10
CA SER A 3 9.30 13.59 -19.90
C SER A 3 8.39 13.22 -18.74
N GLU A 4 8.93 12.61 -17.69
CA GLU A 4 8.21 12.48 -16.43
C GLU A 4 7.73 13.88 -16.02
N GLN A 5 6.41 14.07 -16.01
CA GLN A 5 5.84 15.32 -15.52
C GLN A 5 6.13 15.38 -14.03
N GLN A 6 7.03 16.29 -13.64
CA GLN A 6 7.33 16.54 -12.26
C GLN A 6 6.11 17.19 -11.59
N ILE A 7 5.32 16.37 -10.88
CA ILE A 7 4.07 16.77 -10.21
C ILE A 7 4.34 17.78 -9.08
N LEU A 8 5.50 17.69 -8.43
CA LEU A 8 5.94 18.57 -7.35
C LEU A 8 7.31 19.19 -7.68
N SER A 9 7.35 20.52 -7.75
CA SER A 9 8.58 21.30 -7.85
C SER A 9 8.83 22.02 -6.52
N SER A 10 9.94 21.67 -5.87
CA SER A 10 10.33 22.24 -4.58
C SER A 10 11.63 23.02 -4.74
N LYS A 11 11.73 24.19 -4.11
CA LYS A 11 12.91 25.06 -4.12
C LYS A 11 13.11 25.67 -2.75
N LEU A 12 14.34 25.64 -2.25
CA LEU A 12 14.76 26.31 -1.02
C LEU A 12 15.94 27.23 -1.33
N GLU A 13 15.82 28.51 -0.98
CA GLU A 13 16.89 29.49 -1.09
C GLU A 13 17.16 30.12 0.27
N CYS A 14 18.39 30.05 0.75
CA CYS A 14 18.81 30.63 2.02
C CYS A 14 19.97 31.61 1.80
N VAL A 15 19.87 32.79 2.41
CA VAL A 15 20.93 33.80 2.47
C VAL A 15 21.38 33.93 3.92
N GLN A 16 22.66 33.71 4.16
CA GLN A 16 23.27 33.75 5.49
C GLN A 16 24.32 34.86 5.55
N SER A 17 24.34 35.59 6.66
CA SER A 17 25.36 36.58 7.00
C SER A 17 26.10 36.11 8.24
N ILE A 18 27.41 35.93 8.11
CA ILE A 18 28.29 35.44 9.18
C ILE A 18 29.24 36.57 9.56
N LEU A 19 29.28 36.91 10.84
CA LEU A 19 30.16 37.92 11.42
C LEU A 19 31.03 37.24 12.48
N ASP A 20 32.35 37.38 12.37
CA ASP A 20 33.32 36.80 13.32
C ASP A 20 33.11 35.30 13.61
N GLY A 21 32.72 34.54 12.58
CA GLY A 21 32.45 33.09 12.69
C GLY A 21 31.10 32.74 13.30
N VAL A 22 30.27 33.73 13.66
CA VAL A 22 28.93 33.55 14.23
C VAL A 22 27.86 33.93 13.21
N LEU A 23 26.79 33.13 13.12
CA LEU A 23 25.64 33.41 12.26
C LEU A 23 24.89 34.66 12.77
N ALA A 24 25.04 35.78 12.06
CA ALA A 24 24.40 37.05 12.41
C ALA A 24 22.96 37.13 11.88
N GLU A 25 22.71 36.64 10.67
CA GLU A 25 21.38 36.59 10.08
C GLU A 25 21.26 35.40 9.11
N ALA A 26 20.12 34.73 9.09
CA ALA A 26 19.74 33.77 8.06
C ALA A 26 18.32 34.06 7.60
N LYS A 27 18.12 34.19 6.28
CA LYS A 27 16.81 34.34 5.65
C LYS A 27 16.64 33.23 4.63
N CYS A 28 15.64 32.38 4.83
CA CYS A 28 15.31 31.29 3.94
C CYS A 28 13.92 31.49 3.33
N THR A 29 13.79 31.19 2.05
CA THR A 29 12.53 31.12 1.32
C THR A 29 12.39 29.74 0.71
N GLU A 30 11.39 28.99 1.16
CA GLU A 30 10.99 27.72 0.60
C GLU A 30 9.75 27.91 -0.27
N SER A 31 9.69 27.26 -1.43
CA SER A 31 8.51 27.22 -2.28
C SER A 31 8.25 25.82 -2.80
N ASN A 32 7.01 25.35 -2.68
CA ASN A 32 6.56 24.07 -3.21
C ASN A 32 5.39 24.33 -4.17
N LEU A 33 5.54 23.93 -5.43
CA LEU A 33 4.52 24.03 -6.46
C LEU A 33 4.04 22.64 -6.86
N VAL A 34 2.77 22.35 -6.59
CA VAL A 34 2.09 21.14 -7.02
C VAL A 34 1.31 21.44 -8.29
N THR A 35 1.60 20.73 -9.38
CA THR A 35 0.90 20.85 -10.66
C THR A 35 0.25 19.50 -11.00
N LEU A 36 -1.07 19.42 -10.82
CA LEU A 36 -1.82 18.16 -10.98
C LEU A 36 -2.28 17.90 -12.42
N LEU A 37 -2.41 18.96 -13.23
CA LEU A 37 -2.85 18.88 -14.62
C LEU A 37 -1.92 19.75 -15.48
N SER A 38 -1.59 19.27 -16.68
CA SER A 38 -0.70 19.97 -17.63
C SER A 38 -1.26 21.28 -18.20
N GLN A 39 -2.42 21.74 -17.71
CA GLN A 39 -3.01 23.02 -18.09
C GLN A 39 -2.30 24.17 -17.36
N LYS A 40 -1.82 25.15 -18.13
CA LYS A 40 -1.27 26.40 -17.59
C LYS A 40 -2.29 27.03 -16.63
N GLY A 41 -1.89 27.23 -15.37
CA GLY A 41 -2.70 27.87 -14.34
C GLY A 41 -3.38 26.93 -13.34
N SER A 42 -3.26 25.60 -13.50
CA SER A 42 -3.79 24.62 -12.55
C SER A 42 -2.68 24.10 -11.61
N GLY A 43 -2.49 24.76 -10.47
CA GLY A 43 -1.53 24.30 -9.45
C GLY A 43 -1.70 25.02 -8.11
N ALA A 44 -1.20 24.39 -7.05
CA ALA A 44 -1.16 24.97 -5.71
C ALA A 44 0.30 25.31 -5.36
N LYS A 45 0.55 26.56 -4.93
CA LYS A 45 1.86 26.99 -4.47
C LYS A 45 1.80 27.25 -2.97
N THR A 46 2.69 26.61 -2.21
CA THR A 46 3.00 27.01 -0.84
C THR A 46 4.34 27.74 -0.82
N GLN A 47 4.46 28.74 0.04
CA GLN A 47 5.69 29.49 0.23
C GLN A 47 5.90 29.74 1.72
N THR A 48 7.06 29.34 2.23
CA THR A 48 7.46 29.52 3.62
C THR A 48 8.65 30.48 3.65
N GLN A 49 8.62 31.47 4.53
CA GLN A 49 9.73 32.38 4.77
C GLN A 49 10.17 32.25 6.22
N SER A 50 11.46 32.03 6.44
CA SER A 50 12.05 31.89 7.77
C SER A 50 13.18 32.89 7.92
N SER A 51 13.20 33.63 9.02
CA SER A 51 14.24 34.61 9.33
C SER A 51 14.75 34.38 10.74
N LEU A 52 16.06 34.19 10.87
CA LEU A 52 16.78 34.10 12.13
C LEU A 52 17.76 35.27 12.19
N LYS A 53 17.78 36.01 13.30
CA LYS A 53 18.69 37.15 13.48
C LYS A 53 19.28 37.12 14.88
N LEU A 54 20.60 37.24 14.95
CA LEU A 54 21.31 37.41 16.21
C LEU A 54 21.02 38.79 16.76
N LEU A 55 20.48 38.85 17.97
CA LEU A 55 20.16 40.11 18.65
C LEU A 55 21.27 40.49 19.64
N GLN A 56 21.72 39.53 20.44
CA GLN A 56 22.73 39.73 21.48
C GLN A 56 23.46 38.41 21.76
N VAL A 57 24.72 38.50 22.18
CA VAL A 57 25.50 37.37 22.71
C VAL A 57 25.71 37.62 24.20
N GLU A 58 25.32 36.67 25.04
CA GLU A 58 25.53 36.72 26.49
C GLU A 58 26.63 35.73 26.88
N THR A 59 27.57 36.16 27.74
CA THR A 59 28.76 35.39 28.12
C THR A 59 28.54 34.42 29.27
N ASP A 60 27.38 34.42 29.92
CA ASP A 60 27.15 33.64 31.13
C ASP A 60 25.76 32.99 31.12
N MET A 61 25.73 31.68 30.88
CA MET A 61 24.53 30.87 31.06
C MET A 61 24.84 29.80 32.11
N LEU A 62 24.17 29.86 33.25
CA LEU A 62 24.10 28.75 34.20
C LEU A 62 23.30 27.63 33.51
N TYR A 63 24.00 26.69 32.88
CA TYR A 63 23.39 25.49 32.31
C TYR A 63 22.73 24.70 33.43
N LYS A 64 21.39 24.73 33.49
CA LYS A 64 20.64 23.66 34.15
C LYS A 64 20.80 22.44 33.28
N ASN A 65 21.40 21.38 33.81
CA ASN A 65 21.36 20.06 33.19
C ASN A 65 19.89 19.73 32.95
N VAL A 66 19.48 19.72 31.68
CA VAL A 66 18.18 19.20 31.29
C VAL A 66 18.24 17.70 31.49
N ASP A 67 17.26 17.17 32.21
CA ASP A 67 17.15 15.73 32.43
C ASP A 67 17.00 15.05 31.07
N SER A 68 18.03 14.31 30.65
CA SER A 68 18.18 13.78 29.29
C SER A 68 17.62 12.38 29.14
N GLU A 69 16.95 11.84 30.16
CA GLU A 69 16.45 10.46 30.16
C GLU A 69 15.42 10.21 29.03
N ASP A 70 14.69 11.24 28.59
CA ASP A 70 13.67 11.15 27.54
C ASP A 70 14.10 11.72 26.17
N LEU A 71 15.38 12.11 26.00
CA LEU A 71 15.88 12.70 24.75
C LEU A 71 16.67 11.68 23.93
N TYR A 72 16.34 11.54 22.65
CA TYR A 72 17.10 10.75 21.69
C TYR A 72 17.62 11.65 20.57
N VAL A 73 18.86 11.39 20.13
CA VAL A 73 19.52 12.17 19.07
C VAL A 73 19.27 11.48 17.74
N THR A 74 18.69 12.21 16.79
CA THR A 74 18.48 11.76 15.42
C THR A 74 19.07 12.72 14.40
N SER A 75 18.87 12.43 13.12
CA SER A 75 19.33 13.29 12.03
C SER A 75 18.52 14.60 11.99
N MET A 76 19.05 15.62 11.30
CA MET A 76 18.30 16.87 11.04
C MET A 76 17.16 16.72 10.02
N LEU A 77 16.88 15.49 9.53
CA LEU A 77 15.75 15.26 8.65
C LEU A 77 14.45 15.37 9.45
N TYR A 78 13.41 15.88 8.80
CA TYR A 78 12.09 15.99 9.43
C TYR A 78 11.59 14.60 9.84
N GLU A 79 11.40 14.42 11.14
CA GLU A 79 10.74 13.25 11.71
C GLU A 79 9.28 13.61 11.93
N ARG A 80 8.39 12.84 11.30
CA ARG A 80 6.95 13.05 11.46
C ARG A 80 6.58 12.62 12.86
N GLU A 81 6.09 13.56 13.65
CA GLU A 81 5.43 13.25 14.91
C GLU A 81 4.14 12.49 14.61
N GLU A 82 4.10 11.21 14.97
CA GLU A 82 2.87 10.40 14.99
C GLU A 82 2.08 10.74 16.25
N THR A 83 1.66 12.00 16.39
CA THR A 83 0.62 12.35 17.36
C THR A 83 -0.70 11.79 16.85
N GLU A 84 -0.86 10.47 16.98
CA GLU A 84 -2.12 9.81 16.72
C GLU A 84 -3.11 10.25 17.79
N ARG A 85 -3.96 11.24 17.45
CA ARG A 85 -5.15 11.51 18.24
C ARG A 85 -5.90 10.18 18.36
N ALA A 86 -6.04 9.68 19.59
CA ALA A 86 -6.82 8.49 19.86
C ALA A 86 -8.27 8.76 19.46
N VAL A 87 -8.74 8.06 18.44
CA VAL A 87 -10.13 8.11 17.99
C VAL A 87 -10.90 7.06 18.74
N THR A 88 -12.01 7.47 19.35
CA THR A 88 -12.85 6.51 20.07
C THR A 88 -13.83 5.84 19.11
N GLY A 89 -14.16 4.57 19.35
CA GLY A 89 -15.20 3.89 18.57
C GLY A 89 -16.58 4.56 18.64
N GLY A 90 -16.82 5.43 19.64
CA GLY A 90 -18.03 6.24 19.77
C GLY A 90 -18.12 7.31 18.69
N GLU A 91 -17.05 8.07 18.46
CA GLU A 91 -17.00 9.10 17.41
C GLU A 91 -17.27 8.49 16.02
N VAL A 92 -16.74 7.29 15.75
CA VAL A 92 -16.97 6.59 14.49
C VAL A 92 -18.41 6.07 14.37
N SER A 93 -19.00 5.59 15.46
CA SER A 93 -20.40 5.18 15.50
C SER A 93 -21.33 6.33 15.11
N ASP A 94 -21.06 7.55 15.58
CA ASP A 94 -21.87 8.73 15.25
C ASP A 94 -21.77 9.11 13.76
N LEU A 95 -20.59 8.93 13.14
CA LEU A 95 -20.41 9.15 11.70
C LEU A 95 -21.21 8.13 10.87
N VAL A 96 -21.16 6.86 11.26
CA VAL A 96 -21.97 5.79 10.63
C VAL A 96 -23.45 6.12 10.77
N TRP A 97 -23.91 6.59 11.93
CA TRP A 97 -25.29 7.01 12.16
C TRP A 97 -25.74 8.14 11.23
N LYS A 98 -24.92 9.18 11.08
CA LYS A 98 -25.24 10.33 10.22
C LYS A 98 -25.36 9.91 8.75
N LEU A 99 -24.44 9.07 8.28
CA LEU A 99 -24.47 8.54 6.92
C LEU A 99 -25.68 7.63 6.68
N CYS A 100 -26.11 6.89 7.71
CA CYS A 100 -27.32 6.09 7.65
C CYS A 100 -28.60 6.88 7.39
N LEU A 101 -28.66 8.09 7.94
CA LEU A 101 -29.78 9.01 7.77
C LEU A 101 -29.67 9.85 6.49
N ALA A 102 -28.55 9.78 5.76
CA ALA A 102 -28.38 10.50 4.51
C ALA A 102 -29.19 9.81 3.40
N HIS A 103 -30.13 10.55 2.80
CA HIS A 103 -31.04 10.01 1.78
C HIS A 103 -30.57 10.27 0.34
N SER A 104 -29.50 11.05 0.14
CA SER A 104 -29.01 11.44 -1.18
C SER A 104 -27.48 11.47 -1.27
N ALA A 105 -26.98 11.22 -2.48
CA ALA A 105 -25.59 11.45 -2.83
C ALA A 105 -25.35 12.95 -3.02
N SER A 106 -25.04 13.65 -1.92
CA SER A 106 -24.66 15.06 -1.90
C SER A 106 -23.16 15.21 -1.56
N PHE A 107 -22.63 16.43 -1.72
CA PHE A 107 -21.25 16.73 -1.32
C PHE A 107 -21.04 16.54 0.17
N GLU A 108 -22.05 16.85 0.99
CA GLU A 108 -22.04 16.64 2.44
C GLU A 108 -21.98 15.15 2.79
N THR A 109 -22.75 14.30 2.10
CA THR A 109 -22.68 12.84 2.29
C THR A 109 -21.31 12.30 1.89
N ALA A 110 -20.72 12.81 0.81
CA ALA A 110 -19.37 12.43 0.39
C ALA A 110 -18.30 12.87 1.40
N ASP A 111 -18.41 14.07 1.98
CA ASP A 111 -17.51 14.57 3.02
C ASP A 111 -17.61 13.74 4.31
N LEU A 112 -18.83 13.38 4.73
CA LEU A 112 -19.06 12.48 5.86
C LEU A 112 -18.45 11.09 5.62
N PHE A 113 -18.58 10.55 4.40
CA PHE A 113 -17.99 9.26 4.04
C PHE A 113 -16.46 9.32 4.04
N MET A 114 -15.87 10.38 3.50
CA MET A 114 -14.43 10.58 3.55
C MET A 114 -13.92 10.72 4.99
N THR A 115 -14.65 11.45 5.83
CA THR A 115 -14.35 11.57 7.26
C THR A 115 -14.40 10.19 7.94
N LEU A 116 -15.44 9.38 7.68
CA LEU A 116 -15.53 8.01 8.16
C LEU A 116 -14.28 7.19 7.78
N VAL A 117 -13.85 7.24 6.51
CA VAL A 117 -12.65 6.53 6.05
C VAL A 117 -11.39 6.99 6.80
N PHE A 118 -11.22 8.30 7.04
CA PHE A 118 -10.08 8.82 7.79
C PHE A 118 -10.08 8.38 9.26
N GLU A 119 -11.24 8.33 9.90
CA GLU A 119 -11.33 7.88 11.28
C GLU A 119 -11.16 6.36 11.41
N LEU A 120 -11.66 5.56 10.45
CA LEU A 120 -11.39 4.11 10.40
C LEU A 120 -9.90 3.77 10.32
N ARG A 121 -9.10 4.60 9.61
CA ARG A 121 -7.65 4.42 9.50
C ARG A 121 -6.92 4.51 10.84
N ARG A 122 -7.51 5.19 11.83
CA ARG A 122 -6.92 5.42 13.15
C ARG A 122 -7.38 4.42 14.21
N LEU A 123 -8.35 3.56 13.88
CA LEU A 123 -8.84 2.57 14.83
C LEU A 123 -7.92 1.34 14.89
N SER A 124 -7.73 0.83 16.10
CA SER A 124 -7.10 -0.47 16.32
C SER A 124 -7.99 -1.59 15.77
N LEU A 125 -7.41 -2.78 15.59
CA LEU A 125 -8.17 -3.95 15.17
C LEU A 125 -9.30 -4.30 16.15
N GLU A 126 -9.04 -4.19 17.45
CA GLU A 126 -10.02 -4.44 18.52
C GLU A 126 -11.17 -3.42 18.45
N ALA A 127 -10.86 -2.14 18.22
CA ALA A 127 -11.85 -1.09 18.08
C ALA A 127 -12.72 -1.28 16.81
N LEU A 128 -12.10 -1.66 15.69
CA LEU A 128 -12.79 -2.01 14.45
C LEU A 128 -13.72 -3.21 14.63
N LYS A 129 -13.26 -4.26 15.32
CA LYS A 129 -14.09 -5.42 15.67
C LYS A 129 -15.25 -5.04 16.57
N ALA A 130 -15.00 -4.25 17.60
CA ALA A 130 -16.06 -3.76 18.48
C ALA A 130 -17.09 -2.93 17.71
N LEU A 131 -16.66 -2.09 16.77
CA LEU A 131 -17.54 -1.32 15.89
C LEU A 131 -18.39 -2.24 15.00
N TRP A 132 -17.78 -3.26 14.39
CA TRP A 132 -18.48 -4.26 13.56
C TRP A 132 -19.52 -5.06 14.36
N GLN A 133 -19.18 -5.48 15.58
CA GLN A 133 -20.03 -6.31 16.45
C GLN A 133 -21.15 -5.50 17.13
N ARG A 134 -20.97 -4.20 17.38
CA ARG A 134 -21.97 -3.32 18.00
C ARG A 134 -23.13 -2.95 17.08
N SER A 135 -23.46 -3.80 16.10
CA SER A 135 -24.39 -3.60 14.98
C SER A 135 -25.87 -3.40 15.36
N SER A 136 -26.15 -2.47 16.28
CA SER A 136 -27.27 -1.53 16.22
C SER A 136 -27.26 -0.69 14.92
N PHE A 137 -26.16 -0.74 14.16
CA PHE A 137 -25.90 -0.15 12.84
C PHE A 137 -26.20 -1.07 11.65
N LYS A 138 -27.17 -1.96 11.76
CA LYS A 138 -27.85 -2.52 10.58
C LYS A 138 -28.66 -1.42 9.90
N CYS A 139 -27.97 -0.49 9.28
CA CYS A 139 -28.57 0.44 8.36
C CYS A 139 -29.22 -0.39 7.26
N ARG A 140 -30.55 -0.41 7.18
CA ARG A 140 -31.27 -1.22 6.19
C ARG A 140 -30.84 -2.70 6.17
N ASP A 141 -30.45 -3.24 7.33
CA ASP A 141 -30.03 -4.64 7.52
C ASP A 141 -28.78 -5.14 6.77
N ASN A 142 -27.94 -4.26 6.20
CA ASN A 142 -26.85 -4.66 5.29
C ASN A 142 -25.44 -4.12 5.63
N TRP A 143 -25.19 -3.67 6.88
CA TRP A 143 -23.88 -3.15 7.34
C TRP A 143 -23.31 -1.96 6.54
N GLU A 144 -24.09 -1.35 5.65
CA GLU A 144 -23.77 -0.06 5.04
C GLU A 144 -23.87 1.05 6.10
N PRO A 145 -23.10 2.14 5.98
CA PRO A 145 -22.02 2.42 5.03
C PRO A 145 -20.66 1.79 5.40
N LEU A 146 -20.56 1.08 6.53
CA LEU A 146 -19.28 0.60 7.06
C LEU A 146 -18.60 -0.38 6.10
N ILE A 147 -19.38 -1.30 5.52
CA ILE A 147 -18.90 -2.27 4.54
C ILE A 147 -18.27 -1.59 3.31
N ASP A 148 -18.84 -0.48 2.85
CA ASP A 148 -18.35 0.25 1.68
C ASP A 148 -17.10 1.08 2.00
N ALA A 149 -16.97 1.54 3.25
CA ALA A 149 -15.84 2.33 3.72
C ALA A 149 -14.56 1.50 3.97
N LEU A 150 -14.70 0.24 4.41
CA LEU A 150 -13.58 -0.64 4.77
C LEU A 150 -12.51 -0.78 3.66
N PRO A 151 -12.88 -1.02 2.38
CA PRO A 151 -11.95 -1.04 1.25
C PRO A 151 -11.09 0.23 1.10
N SER A 152 -11.64 1.38 1.45
CA SER A 152 -10.94 2.68 1.34
C SER A 152 -10.07 3.00 2.56
N CYS A 153 -10.26 2.29 3.68
CA CYS A 153 -9.44 2.45 4.88
C CYS A 153 -7.97 2.09 4.61
N ALA A 154 -7.72 0.95 3.96
CA ALA A 154 -6.39 0.53 3.50
C ALA A 154 -5.28 0.45 4.58
N THR A 155 -5.65 0.28 5.86
CA THR A 155 -4.71 -0.04 6.95
C THR A 155 -4.65 -1.54 7.21
N GLU A 156 -3.60 -2.01 7.89
CA GLU A 156 -3.44 -3.44 8.19
C GLU A 156 -4.62 -3.96 9.04
N ALA A 157 -5.06 -3.18 10.04
CA ALA A 157 -6.21 -3.53 10.87
C ALA A 157 -7.50 -3.69 10.06
N CYS A 158 -7.76 -2.76 9.12
CA CYS A 158 -8.91 -2.86 8.22
C CYS A 158 -8.81 -4.09 7.29
N VAL A 159 -7.63 -4.42 6.77
CA VAL A 159 -7.41 -5.62 5.95
C VAL A 159 -7.63 -6.91 6.75
N VAL A 160 -7.17 -6.97 7.99
CA VAL A 160 -7.39 -8.12 8.87
C VAL A 160 -8.89 -8.26 9.18
N LEU A 161 -9.60 -7.17 9.47
CA LEU A 161 -11.05 -7.21 9.66
C LEU A 161 -11.78 -7.69 8.39
N MET A 162 -11.45 -7.15 7.20
CA MET A 162 -12.04 -7.62 5.93
C MET A 162 -11.83 -9.13 5.75
N LYS A 163 -10.64 -9.64 6.07
CA LYS A 163 -10.35 -11.08 6.01
C LYS A 163 -11.19 -11.90 7.00
N GLU A 164 -11.50 -11.38 8.17
CA GLU A 164 -12.37 -12.03 9.14
C GLU A 164 -13.84 -12.02 8.70
N ILE A 165 -14.31 -10.93 8.10
CA ILE A 165 -15.65 -10.83 7.51
C ILE A 165 -15.82 -11.82 6.35
N ILE A 166 -14.82 -11.93 5.48
CA ILE A 166 -14.81 -12.93 4.39
C ILE A 166 -14.90 -14.35 4.98
N ALA A 167 -14.23 -14.61 6.10
CA ALA A 167 -14.23 -15.92 6.74
C ALA A 167 -15.53 -16.23 7.51
N SER A 168 -16.28 -15.21 7.95
CA SER A 168 -17.56 -15.43 8.65
C SER A 168 -18.68 -15.87 7.71
N GLY A 169 -18.61 -15.46 6.43
CA GLY A 169 -19.67 -15.74 5.45
C GLY A 169 -20.97 -14.97 5.70
N GLU A 170 -20.93 -13.93 6.53
CA GLU A 170 -22.09 -13.10 6.90
C GLU A 170 -22.44 -12.03 5.85
N VAL A 171 -21.58 -11.86 4.84
CA VAL A 171 -21.65 -10.79 3.83
C VAL A 171 -21.89 -11.39 2.45
N GLU A 172 -22.66 -10.66 1.63
CA GLU A 172 -22.99 -11.04 0.25
C GLU A 172 -21.73 -11.18 -0.64
N GLU A 173 -21.81 -12.08 -1.63
CA GLU A 173 -20.67 -12.46 -2.47
C GLU A 173 -20.10 -11.27 -3.27
N ASP A 174 -20.95 -10.36 -3.73
CA ASP A 174 -20.55 -9.16 -4.48
C ASP A 174 -19.72 -8.19 -3.62
N LYS A 175 -20.08 -8.02 -2.34
CA LYS A 175 -19.31 -7.22 -1.38
C LYS A 175 -17.97 -7.88 -1.05
N VAL A 176 -17.93 -9.21 -0.95
CA VAL A 176 -16.68 -9.98 -0.80
C VAL A 176 -15.77 -9.80 -2.03
N GLU A 177 -16.33 -9.87 -3.23
CA GLU A 177 -15.59 -9.61 -4.48
C GLU A 177 -15.03 -8.19 -4.50
N TYR A 178 -15.79 -7.20 -4.03
CA TYR A 178 -15.33 -5.83 -3.89
C TYR A 178 -14.12 -5.70 -2.95
N PHE A 179 -14.12 -6.42 -1.81
CA PHE A 179 -12.97 -6.47 -0.91
C PHE A 179 -11.74 -7.01 -1.62
N PHE A 180 -11.86 -8.12 -2.36
CA PHE A 180 -10.74 -8.69 -3.09
C PHE A 180 -10.15 -7.74 -4.14
N TRP A 181 -10.99 -7.05 -4.90
CA TRP A 181 -10.52 -6.05 -5.87
C TRP A 181 -9.82 -4.87 -5.19
N SER A 182 -10.32 -4.43 -4.04
CA SER A 182 -9.76 -3.30 -3.29
C SER A 182 -8.31 -3.51 -2.88
N PHE A 183 -7.87 -4.76 -2.63
CA PHE A 183 -6.50 -5.07 -2.21
C PHE A 183 -5.45 -4.59 -3.22
N ALA A 184 -5.78 -4.55 -4.51
CA ALA A 184 -4.86 -4.05 -5.54
C ALA A 184 -4.57 -2.54 -5.42
N PHE A 185 -5.46 -1.80 -4.76
CA PHE A 185 -5.42 -0.34 -4.63
C PHE A 185 -4.85 0.15 -3.30
N ILE A 186 -4.48 -0.75 -2.38
CA ILE A 186 -3.83 -0.39 -1.12
C ILE A 186 -2.50 0.30 -1.42
N PRO A 187 -2.29 1.58 -1.05
CA PRO A 187 -1.16 2.37 -1.52
C PRO A 187 0.18 1.96 -0.89
N LYS A 188 0.16 1.57 0.39
CA LYS A 188 1.34 1.15 1.17
C LYS A 188 1.08 -0.20 1.84
N PRO A 189 1.14 -1.31 1.09
CA PRO A 189 0.95 -2.62 1.69
C PRO A 189 2.02 -2.92 2.73
N THR A 190 1.66 -3.69 3.77
CA THR A 190 2.60 -4.15 4.80
C THR A 190 2.85 -5.66 4.68
N LEU A 191 3.91 -6.14 5.33
CA LEU A 191 4.17 -7.57 5.44
C LEU A 191 3.06 -8.31 6.21
N GLY A 192 2.46 -7.66 7.22
CA GLY A 192 1.35 -8.19 8.00
C GLY A 192 0.09 -8.40 7.17
N MET A 193 -0.25 -7.46 6.28
CA MET A 193 -1.33 -7.62 5.29
C MET A 193 -1.10 -8.86 4.41
N ILE A 194 0.11 -9.02 3.86
CA ILE A 194 0.46 -10.18 3.02
C ILE A 194 0.30 -11.48 3.81
N LYS A 195 0.84 -11.53 5.03
CA LYS A 195 0.76 -12.71 5.91
C LYS A 195 -0.70 -13.07 6.20
N SER A 196 -1.55 -12.08 6.48
CA SER A 196 -2.97 -12.27 6.75
C SER A 196 -3.73 -12.81 5.54
N LEU A 197 -3.55 -12.18 4.37
CA LEU A 197 -4.29 -12.53 3.16
C LEU A 197 -3.78 -13.81 2.46
N ALA A 198 -2.52 -14.22 2.71
CA ALA A 198 -1.96 -15.43 2.14
C ALA A 198 -2.76 -16.70 2.48
N THR A 199 -3.51 -16.70 3.59
CA THR A 199 -4.36 -17.84 3.96
C THR A 199 -5.56 -17.99 3.04
N LEU A 200 -6.08 -16.89 2.47
CA LEU A 200 -7.26 -16.90 1.59
C LEU A 200 -6.99 -17.61 0.26
N LEU A 201 -5.73 -17.65 -0.19
CA LEU A 201 -5.31 -18.37 -1.39
C LEU A 201 -5.29 -19.91 -1.22
N LYS A 202 -5.40 -20.40 0.01
CA LYS A 202 -5.40 -21.82 0.34
C LYS A 202 -6.80 -22.41 0.49
N SER A 203 -7.83 -21.57 0.55
CA SER A 203 -9.20 -22.01 0.75
C SER A 203 -9.73 -22.72 -0.51
N PRO A 204 -10.55 -23.78 -0.35
CA PRO A 204 -11.30 -24.32 -1.49
C PRO A 204 -12.27 -23.25 -2.01
N GLY A 205 -12.45 -23.17 -3.32
CA GLY A 205 -13.38 -22.20 -3.93
C GLY A 205 -12.88 -20.76 -3.98
N THR A 206 -11.61 -20.46 -3.68
CA THR A 206 -11.06 -19.11 -3.80
C THR A 206 -11.31 -18.51 -5.20
N SER A 207 -11.97 -17.36 -5.20
CA SER A 207 -12.39 -16.64 -6.41
C SER A 207 -11.23 -16.04 -7.20
N GLN A 208 -11.51 -15.67 -8.45
CA GLN A 208 -10.52 -15.03 -9.33
C GLN A 208 -10.03 -13.70 -8.76
N SER A 209 -10.92 -12.86 -8.25
CA SER A 209 -10.56 -11.57 -7.67
C SER A 209 -9.62 -11.73 -6.48
N CYS A 210 -9.80 -12.75 -5.63
CA CYS A 210 -8.89 -13.01 -4.51
C CYS A 210 -7.46 -13.31 -5.01
N PHE A 211 -7.28 -14.16 -6.02
CA PHE A 211 -5.96 -14.43 -6.59
C PHE A 211 -5.32 -13.16 -7.15
N LEU A 212 -6.08 -12.39 -7.92
CA LEU A 212 -5.56 -11.21 -8.62
C LEU A 212 -5.29 -10.04 -7.67
N GLY A 213 -6.18 -9.81 -6.69
CA GLY A 213 -6.07 -8.76 -5.69
C GLY A 213 -4.89 -8.98 -4.73
N VAL A 214 -4.76 -10.20 -4.19
CA VAL A 214 -3.65 -10.53 -3.27
C VAL A 214 -2.30 -10.47 -4.00
N THR A 215 -2.22 -10.97 -5.23
CA THR A 215 -0.96 -10.90 -6.00
C THR A 215 -0.61 -9.50 -6.49
N ALA A 216 -1.61 -8.65 -6.77
CA ALA A 216 -1.38 -7.23 -7.06
C ALA A 216 -0.86 -6.48 -5.82
N LEU A 217 -1.42 -6.74 -4.64
CA LEU A 217 -0.93 -6.22 -3.37
C LEU A 217 0.51 -6.63 -3.10
N LEU A 218 0.82 -7.92 -3.33
CA LEU A 218 2.16 -8.46 -3.20
C LEU A 218 3.16 -7.79 -4.14
N HIS A 219 2.79 -7.57 -5.40
CA HIS A 219 3.62 -6.86 -6.36
C HIS A 219 3.94 -5.44 -5.91
N ARG A 220 2.93 -4.70 -5.44
CA ARG A 220 3.11 -3.34 -4.94
C ARG A 220 4.03 -3.31 -3.72
N PHE A 221 3.88 -4.25 -2.79
CA PHE A 221 4.81 -4.41 -1.67
C PHE A 221 6.25 -4.65 -2.14
N CYS A 222 6.46 -5.66 -2.99
CA CYS A 222 7.80 -6.03 -3.47
C CYS A 222 8.43 -4.99 -4.41
N SER A 223 7.63 -4.12 -5.03
CA SER A 223 8.17 -3.01 -5.84
C SER A 223 8.76 -1.89 -4.98
N ALA A 224 8.39 -1.81 -3.70
CA ALA A 224 8.87 -0.81 -2.77
C ALA A 224 9.97 -1.32 -1.81
N HIS A 225 10.26 -2.62 -1.79
CA HIS A 225 11.20 -3.25 -0.84
C HIS A 225 12.27 -4.08 -1.54
N TYR A 226 13.53 -3.85 -1.18
CA TYR A 226 14.64 -4.69 -1.63
C TYR A 226 14.55 -6.10 -1.04
N SER A 227 15.02 -7.10 -1.78
CA SER A 227 15.08 -8.52 -1.36
C SER A 227 13.74 -9.10 -0.86
N CYS A 228 12.63 -8.67 -1.48
CA CYS A 228 11.29 -9.09 -1.11
C CYS A 228 11.06 -10.62 -1.22
N ASP A 229 11.73 -11.26 -2.17
CA ASP A 229 11.67 -12.70 -2.44
C ASP A 229 12.21 -13.57 -1.30
N GLY A 230 13.05 -13.01 -0.43
CA GLY A 230 13.57 -13.67 0.78
C GLY A 230 12.56 -13.74 1.93
N LEU A 231 11.45 -12.99 1.88
CA LEU A 231 10.55 -12.85 3.02
C LEU A 231 9.64 -14.09 3.17
N PRO A 232 9.51 -14.69 4.37
CA PRO A 232 8.73 -15.92 4.57
C PRO A 232 7.26 -15.83 4.12
N ALA A 233 6.61 -14.69 4.31
CA ALA A 233 5.22 -14.49 3.89
C ALA A 233 5.10 -14.51 2.36
N VAL A 234 6.03 -13.86 1.65
CA VAL A 234 6.10 -13.84 0.18
C VAL A 234 6.36 -15.24 -0.36
N GLN A 235 7.34 -15.95 0.20
CA GLN A 235 7.64 -17.33 -0.16
C GLN A 235 6.46 -18.29 0.09
N SER A 236 5.68 -18.07 1.15
CA SER A 236 4.47 -18.85 1.43
C SER A 236 3.41 -18.69 0.34
N VAL A 237 3.22 -17.47 -0.16
CA VAL A 237 2.32 -17.19 -1.28
C VAL A 237 2.86 -17.85 -2.55
N MET A 238 4.15 -17.68 -2.87
CA MET A 238 4.75 -18.29 -4.06
C MET A 238 4.71 -19.81 -4.03
N ARG A 239 4.91 -20.43 -2.86
CA ARG A 239 4.77 -21.88 -2.69
C ARG A 239 3.33 -22.33 -2.93
N THR A 240 2.35 -21.55 -2.47
CA THR A 240 0.93 -21.81 -2.74
C THR A 240 0.64 -21.76 -4.24
N LEU A 241 1.10 -20.72 -4.95
CA LEU A 241 0.94 -20.61 -6.40
C LEU A 241 1.69 -21.71 -7.16
N GLY A 242 2.92 -22.03 -6.75
CA GLY A 242 3.73 -23.10 -7.35
C GLY A 242 3.08 -24.48 -7.24
N LYS A 243 2.38 -24.77 -6.14
CA LYS A 243 1.61 -26.02 -6.01
C LYS A 243 0.53 -26.17 -7.08
N PHE A 244 -0.12 -25.08 -7.49
CA PHE A 244 -1.10 -25.11 -8.58
C PHE A 244 -0.44 -25.38 -9.95
N LEU A 245 0.81 -24.93 -10.15
CA LEU A 245 1.55 -25.22 -11.38
C LEU A 245 2.06 -26.68 -11.45
N GLY A 246 2.23 -27.31 -10.29
CA GLY A 246 2.98 -28.57 -10.17
C GLY A 246 4.44 -28.34 -10.51
N GLY A 247 4.90 -28.89 -11.64
CA GLY A 247 6.23 -28.63 -12.22
C GLY A 247 6.24 -28.31 -13.71
N ASN A 248 5.12 -28.52 -14.39
CA ASN A 248 5.02 -28.45 -15.85
C ASN A 248 3.66 -27.93 -16.35
N CYS A 249 2.79 -27.42 -15.48
CA CYS A 249 1.49 -26.86 -15.85
C CYS A 249 0.57 -27.81 -16.65
N THR A 250 0.67 -29.12 -16.39
CA THR A 250 -0.23 -30.11 -17.01
C THR A 250 -1.65 -29.92 -16.55
N VAL A 251 -2.59 -30.00 -17.49
CA VAL A 251 -4.02 -29.83 -17.26
C VAL A 251 -4.76 -31.05 -17.81
N GLN A 252 -5.71 -31.59 -17.05
CA GLN A 252 -6.46 -32.80 -17.44
C GLN A 252 -7.92 -32.50 -17.83
N ASP A 253 -8.48 -31.42 -17.32
CA ASP A 253 -9.89 -31.06 -17.52
C ASP A 253 -10.07 -29.54 -17.68
N SER A 254 -11.27 -29.13 -18.06
CA SER A 254 -11.63 -27.71 -18.28
C SER A 254 -11.48 -26.84 -17.04
N GLU A 255 -11.77 -27.37 -15.85
CA GLU A 255 -11.69 -26.61 -14.60
C GLU A 255 -10.22 -26.38 -14.20
N GLN A 256 -9.37 -27.42 -14.30
CA GLN A 256 -7.93 -27.29 -14.15
C GLN A 256 -7.33 -26.31 -15.16
N PHE A 257 -7.81 -26.34 -16.41
CA PHE A 257 -7.37 -25.41 -17.44
C PHE A 257 -7.66 -23.95 -17.05
N ARG A 258 -8.90 -23.63 -16.65
CA ARG A 258 -9.30 -22.29 -16.18
C ARG A 258 -8.50 -21.87 -14.95
N LYS A 259 -8.34 -22.78 -13.99
CA LYS A 259 -7.57 -22.52 -12.76
C LYS A 259 -6.09 -22.26 -13.07
N MET A 260 -5.48 -23.02 -13.97
CA MET A 260 -4.10 -22.83 -14.40
C MET A 260 -3.91 -21.46 -15.05
N GLN A 261 -4.81 -21.07 -15.96
CA GLN A 261 -4.77 -19.73 -16.57
C GLN A 261 -4.87 -18.60 -15.54
N LEU A 262 -5.76 -18.74 -14.56
CA LEU A 262 -5.90 -17.79 -13.45
C LEU A 262 -4.60 -17.70 -12.63
N VAL A 263 -4.01 -18.84 -12.27
CA VAL A 263 -2.79 -18.88 -11.45
C VAL A 263 -1.61 -18.26 -12.21
N LEU A 264 -1.45 -18.56 -13.50
CA LEU A 264 -0.41 -17.94 -14.33
C LEU A 264 -0.58 -16.42 -14.41
N LYS A 265 -1.82 -15.92 -14.54
CA LYS A 265 -2.12 -14.48 -14.46
C LYS A 265 -1.77 -13.89 -13.10
N ALA A 266 -2.10 -14.58 -12.01
CA ALA A 266 -1.79 -14.15 -10.65
C ALA A 266 -0.26 -14.09 -10.40
N ILE A 267 0.49 -15.07 -10.91
CA ILE A 267 1.95 -15.06 -10.87
C ILE A 267 2.51 -13.88 -11.67
N GLY A 268 2.01 -13.64 -12.88
CA GLY A 268 2.40 -12.48 -13.68
C GLY A 268 2.01 -11.13 -13.05
N ASN A 269 0.96 -11.10 -12.23
CA ASN A 269 0.59 -9.94 -11.44
C ASN A 269 1.56 -9.71 -10.29
N ALA A 270 2.01 -10.77 -9.61
CA ALA A 270 2.95 -10.71 -8.48
C ALA A 270 4.34 -10.14 -8.86
N GLY A 271 4.74 -10.25 -10.13
CA GLY A 271 5.95 -9.64 -10.66
C GLY A 271 7.22 -10.14 -9.97
N LEU A 272 8.09 -9.24 -9.50
CA LEU A 272 9.35 -9.56 -8.81
C LEU A 272 9.19 -10.64 -7.72
N ALA A 273 8.08 -10.64 -6.98
CA ALA A 273 7.80 -11.64 -5.94
C ALA A 273 7.85 -13.09 -6.47
N ALA A 274 7.53 -13.29 -7.75
CA ALA A 274 7.47 -14.58 -8.41
C ALA A 274 8.79 -15.05 -9.03
N ALA A 275 9.91 -14.37 -8.77
CA ALA A 275 11.21 -14.75 -9.30
C ALA A 275 11.56 -16.24 -9.04
N SER A 276 11.19 -16.76 -7.86
CA SER A 276 11.38 -18.17 -7.47
C SER A 276 10.64 -19.19 -8.34
N LEU A 277 9.59 -18.78 -9.06
CA LEU A 277 8.80 -19.65 -9.94
C LEU A 277 9.30 -19.65 -11.40
N THR A 278 10.33 -18.86 -11.72
CA THR A 278 10.92 -18.75 -13.07
C THR A 278 11.23 -20.10 -13.72
N PRO A 279 11.87 -21.08 -13.04
CA PRO A 279 12.17 -22.38 -13.66
C PRO A 279 10.90 -23.13 -14.09
N ILE A 280 9.86 -23.10 -13.26
CA ILE A 280 8.58 -23.76 -13.55
C ILE A 280 7.88 -23.06 -14.72
N LEU A 281 7.84 -21.72 -14.72
CA LEU A 281 7.26 -20.94 -15.83
C LEU A 281 7.96 -21.23 -17.16
N SER A 282 9.28 -21.36 -17.16
CA SER A 282 10.07 -21.70 -18.35
C SER A 282 9.70 -23.10 -18.88
N SER A 283 9.55 -24.07 -17.98
CA SER A 283 9.07 -25.41 -18.31
C SER A 283 7.67 -25.36 -18.92
N CYS A 284 6.73 -24.65 -18.28
CA CYS A 284 5.36 -24.52 -18.75
C CYS A 284 5.26 -23.88 -20.14
N ALA A 285 6.09 -22.88 -20.45
CA ALA A 285 6.14 -22.22 -21.74
C ALA A 285 6.71 -23.11 -22.87
N SER A 286 7.69 -23.94 -22.54
CA SER A 286 8.48 -24.70 -23.52
C SER A 286 7.90 -26.07 -23.86
N LEU A 287 7.15 -26.68 -22.94
CA LEU A 287 6.58 -28.02 -23.14
C LEU A 287 5.45 -28.01 -24.16
N GLN A 288 5.67 -28.67 -25.30
CA GLN A 288 4.70 -28.74 -26.41
C GLN A 288 3.41 -29.48 -26.06
N ASN A 289 3.43 -30.36 -25.05
CA ASN A 289 2.24 -31.07 -24.57
C ASN A 289 1.24 -30.15 -23.87
N ASN A 290 1.67 -28.96 -23.43
CA ASN A 290 0.76 -27.99 -22.84
C ASN A 290 -0.05 -27.29 -23.95
N PRO A 291 -1.35 -27.01 -23.71
CA PRO A 291 -2.14 -26.19 -24.61
C PRO A 291 -1.47 -24.85 -24.91
N ILE A 292 -1.67 -24.34 -26.12
CA ILE A 292 -1.03 -23.09 -26.56
C ILE A 292 -1.37 -21.92 -25.65
N GLU A 293 -2.58 -21.86 -25.11
CA GLU A 293 -3.05 -20.83 -24.20
C GLU A 293 -2.30 -20.87 -22.86
N ILE A 294 -1.98 -22.08 -22.35
CA ILE A 294 -1.19 -22.25 -21.12
C ILE A 294 0.24 -21.80 -21.36
N ARG A 295 0.83 -22.18 -22.50
CA ARG A 295 2.18 -21.76 -22.89
C ARG A 295 2.28 -20.23 -23.03
N LEU A 296 1.30 -19.61 -23.69
CA LEU A 296 1.21 -18.16 -23.84
C LEU A 296 1.00 -17.46 -22.49
N ALA A 297 0.14 -17.99 -21.62
CA ALA A 297 -0.06 -17.45 -20.28
C ALA A 297 1.22 -17.53 -19.42
N ALA A 298 1.99 -18.63 -19.55
CA ALA A 298 3.28 -18.78 -18.89
C ALA A 298 4.31 -17.76 -19.40
N ILE A 299 4.37 -17.52 -20.71
CA ILE A 299 5.20 -16.46 -21.30
C ILE A 299 4.77 -15.08 -20.77
N GLN A 300 3.48 -14.79 -20.75
CA GLN A 300 2.95 -13.52 -20.26
C GLN A 300 3.22 -13.30 -18.77
N ALA A 301 3.37 -14.37 -17.97
CA ALA A 301 3.70 -14.26 -16.56
C ALA A 301 5.10 -13.66 -16.31
N PHE A 302 6.03 -13.74 -17.27
CA PHE A 302 7.36 -13.16 -17.15
C PHE A 302 7.40 -11.63 -17.23
N ARG A 303 6.33 -10.97 -17.70
CA ARG A 303 6.31 -9.52 -18.03
C ARG A 303 6.82 -8.57 -16.94
N ARG A 304 6.72 -8.97 -15.67
CA ARG A 304 7.07 -8.17 -14.49
C ARG A 304 8.10 -8.87 -13.58
N ILE A 305 8.65 -9.99 -14.03
CA ILE A 305 9.76 -10.67 -13.36
C ILE A 305 11.04 -10.12 -13.99
N PRO A 306 12.00 -9.60 -13.22
CA PRO A 306 13.24 -9.09 -13.80
C PRO A 306 13.96 -10.22 -14.54
N CYS A 307 14.35 -9.98 -15.79
CA CYS A 307 15.25 -10.86 -16.49
C CYS A 307 16.61 -10.78 -15.77
N SER A 308 17.10 -11.90 -15.25
CA SER A 308 18.44 -11.99 -14.68
C SER A 308 19.48 -11.96 -15.81
N VAL A 309 19.64 -10.81 -16.47
CA VAL A 309 20.88 -10.51 -17.16
C VAL A 309 21.75 -9.84 -16.12
N ARG A 310 22.62 -10.61 -15.48
CA ARG A 310 23.68 -10.05 -14.65
C ARG A 310 24.54 -9.19 -15.56
N VAL A 311 24.46 -7.87 -15.41
CA VAL A 311 25.27 -6.91 -16.18
C VAL A 311 26.79 -7.13 -15.94
N SER A 312 27.16 -7.79 -14.84
CA SER A 312 28.52 -8.24 -14.56
C SER A 312 29.02 -9.34 -15.51
N ASP A 313 28.15 -10.03 -16.24
CA ASP A 313 28.54 -11.06 -17.23
C ASP A 313 28.70 -10.44 -18.65
N LEU A 314 28.51 -9.12 -18.79
CA LEU A 314 28.61 -8.36 -20.05
C LEU A 314 29.81 -7.40 -20.12
N LEU A 315 30.65 -7.36 -19.09
CA LEU A 315 31.92 -6.63 -19.13
C LEU A 315 33.05 -7.65 -19.31
N PRO A 316 33.68 -7.75 -20.50
CA PRO A 316 34.94 -8.46 -20.60
C PRO A 316 35.95 -7.80 -19.66
N ALA A 317 36.63 -8.62 -18.86
CA ALA A 317 37.81 -8.20 -18.11
C ALA A 317 38.76 -7.49 -19.08
N SER A 318 39.08 -6.25 -18.76
CA SER A 318 40.08 -5.47 -19.48
C SER A 318 41.43 -5.91 -18.94
N ASP A 319 42.17 -6.70 -19.72
CA ASP A 319 43.63 -6.76 -19.65
C ASP A 319 44.23 -5.53 -20.37
#